data_AF-A0A852VBL5-F1
#
_entry.id   AF-A0A852VBL5-F1
#
_cell.length_a   1.000
_cell.length_b   1.000
_cell.length_c   1.000
_cell.angle_alpha   90.00
_cell.angle_beta   90.00
_cell.angle_gamma   90.00
#
_symmetry.space_group_name_H-M   'P 1'
#
loop_
_entity.id
_entity.type
_entity.pdbx_description
1 polymer ?
#
loop_
_entity_poly.entity_id
_entity_poly.type
_entity_poly.pdbx_seq_one_letter_code
_entity_poly.pdbx_strand_id
1 'polypeptide(L)'
;MKMRHAIQFAATLLLFATPAAHAQISSPQIKKDKKQPKENVEWLWQYGPPPADGRETQLVLDTRFRPFLAQYLTAPQTFWGSPKTGYKPLDETALDFLSVPDKVRADDNRYLSITGCVFRFNPARGLLWVDLGLPHPFIIFAAIDWIKDSRTPSEPGAEYTLWIFANHPIDPDHIPLALTHSVARWTAQPPSGSTVIQQITRAILVDPDGTPHQIQPAAIGANTFTLPPSTEQKAQP
;
A
#
# COMPACT_ATOMS: atom_id res chain seq x y z
N MET A 1 -24.89 -72.52 45.21
CA MET A 1 -23.50 -72.99 45.47
C MET A 1 -22.86 -72.01 46.44
N LYS A 2 -22.29 -72.51 47.54
CA LYS A 2 -21.67 -71.74 48.63
C LYS A 2 -20.43 -70.99 48.14
N MET A 3 -20.21 -69.77 48.63
CA MET A 3 -18.99 -69.43 49.36
C MET A 3 -19.16 -68.12 50.14
N ARG A 4 -19.05 -68.25 51.46
CA ARG A 4 -18.74 -67.19 52.42
C ARG A 4 -17.23 -66.85 52.33
N HIS A 5 -16.79 -65.77 52.98
CA HIS A 5 -15.54 -65.52 53.78
C HIS A 5 -15.47 -63.97 53.92
N ALA A 6 -15.78 -63.36 55.07
CA ALA A 6 -14.93 -63.11 56.26
C ALA A 6 -13.68 -62.26 55.94
N ILE A 7 -13.20 -61.26 56.70
CA ILE A 7 -13.53 -60.57 57.97
C ILE A 7 -12.77 -59.21 57.90
N GLN A 8 -13.22 -58.25 58.71
CA GLN A 8 -12.77 -56.86 58.87
C GLN A 8 -11.28 -56.65 59.21
N PHE A 9 -10.77 -55.43 58.92
CA PHE A 9 -9.86 -54.72 59.84
C PHE A 9 -10.21 -53.22 59.88
N ALA A 10 -10.07 -52.67 61.08
CA ALA A 10 -10.53 -51.36 61.55
C ALA A 10 -9.48 -50.25 61.42
N ALA A 11 -9.93 -48.99 61.44
CA ALA A 11 -9.52 -47.93 62.39
C ALA A 11 -9.94 -46.54 61.83
N THR A 12 -10.89 -45.79 62.44
CA THR A 12 -10.70 -44.67 63.41
C THR A 12 -9.69 -43.61 62.93
N LEU A 13 -9.98 -42.32 62.74
CA LEU A 13 -10.48 -41.27 63.65
C LEU A 13 -10.85 -40.02 62.79
N LEU A 14 -12.04 -39.41 62.96
CA LEU A 14 -12.32 -38.19 63.76
C LEU A 14 -11.88 -36.86 63.12
N LEU A 15 -12.83 -36.01 62.72
CA LEU A 15 -13.14 -34.72 63.36
C LEU A 15 -13.99 -33.80 62.45
N PHE A 16 -15.00 -33.22 63.09
CA PHE A 16 -15.89 -32.19 62.57
C PHE A 16 -15.17 -30.85 62.36
N ALA A 17 -15.50 -30.15 61.27
CA ALA A 17 -15.66 -28.68 61.27
C ALA A 17 -16.24 -28.22 59.92
N THR A 18 -17.46 -27.71 59.92
CA THR A 18 -17.94 -26.76 58.90
C THR A 18 -17.20 -25.43 59.07
N PRO A 19 -16.83 -24.77 57.97
CA PRO A 19 -17.35 -23.42 57.82
C PRO A 19 -17.70 -23.02 56.37
N ALA A 20 -18.74 -22.18 56.31
CA ALA A 20 -18.95 -21.04 55.42
C ALA A 20 -18.69 -21.23 53.92
N ALA A 21 -19.80 -21.29 53.18
CA ALA A 21 -19.87 -20.90 51.77
C ALA A 21 -19.19 -19.54 51.56
N HIS A 22 -17.99 -19.55 51.00
CA HIS A 22 -17.41 -18.37 50.38
C HIS A 22 -18.05 -18.24 49.00
N ALA A 23 -19.07 -17.40 48.92
CA ALA A 23 -19.50 -16.80 47.66
C ALA A 23 -18.29 -16.05 47.07
N GLN A 24 -17.54 -16.68 46.17
CA GLN A 24 -16.60 -15.98 45.32
C GLN A 24 -17.41 -15.09 44.40
N ILE A 25 -17.51 -13.81 44.78
CA ILE A 25 -17.87 -12.74 43.87
C ILE A 25 -16.78 -12.74 42.79
N SER A 26 -17.06 -13.40 41.67
CA SER A 26 -16.31 -13.20 40.44
C SER A 26 -16.40 -11.71 40.10
N SER A 27 -15.33 -10.99 40.40
CA SER A 27 -15.11 -9.67 39.80
C SER A 27 -15.13 -9.88 38.29
N PRO A 28 -15.97 -9.17 37.51
CA PRO A 28 -15.86 -9.22 36.08
C PRO A 28 -14.46 -8.70 35.74
N GLN A 29 -13.61 -9.58 35.22
CA GLN A 29 -12.40 -9.17 34.53
C GLN A 29 -12.84 -8.20 33.45
N ILE A 30 -12.68 -6.91 33.71
CA ILE A 30 -12.68 -5.88 32.69
C ILE A 30 -11.59 -6.34 31.73
N LYS A 31 -12.02 -6.92 30.60
CA LYS A 31 -11.15 -7.14 29.46
C LYS A 31 -10.54 -5.77 29.18
N LYS A 32 -9.24 -5.63 29.47
CA LYS A 32 -8.47 -4.53 28.91
C LYS A 32 -8.59 -4.71 27.41
N ASP A 33 -9.51 -3.98 26.80
CA ASP A 33 -9.47 -3.71 25.37
C ASP A 33 -8.04 -3.22 25.12
N LYS A 34 -7.24 -4.07 24.49
CA LYS A 34 -5.96 -3.64 23.92
C LYS A 34 -6.36 -2.55 22.94
N LYS A 35 -6.22 -1.29 23.35
CA LYS A 35 -6.28 -0.15 22.42
C LYS A 35 -5.41 -0.55 21.25
N GLN A 36 -6.03 -0.69 20.08
CA GLN A 36 -5.27 -0.90 18.86
C GLN A 36 -4.20 0.20 18.82
N PRO A 37 -2.93 -0.14 18.55
CA PRO A 37 -1.90 0.87 18.41
C PRO A 37 -2.40 1.95 17.46
N LYS A 38 -2.34 3.21 17.87
CA LYS A 38 -2.66 4.32 16.97
C LYS A 38 -1.76 4.15 15.74
N GLU A 39 -2.37 4.11 14.56
CA GLU A 39 -1.69 3.97 13.28
C GLU A 39 -0.80 5.19 13.07
N ASN A 40 0.43 5.13 13.58
CA ASN A 40 1.35 6.26 13.52
C ASN A 40 2.17 6.17 12.24
N VAL A 41 1.69 6.85 11.21
CA VAL A 41 2.38 7.04 9.91
C VAL A 41 3.07 8.40 9.82
N GLU A 42 3.00 9.23 10.87
CA GLU A 42 3.59 10.58 10.91
C GLU A 42 5.12 10.54 10.72
N TRP A 43 5.76 9.41 11.00
CA TRP A 43 7.19 9.22 10.77
C TRP A 43 7.61 9.40 9.31
N LEU A 44 6.69 9.30 8.35
CA LEU A 44 6.97 9.54 6.93
C LEU A 44 7.33 11.01 6.65
N TRP A 45 6.86 11.95 7.47
CA TRP A 45 7.09 13.39 7.28
C TRP A 45 8.57 13.77 7.27
N GLN A 46 9.43 13.05 8.00
CA GLN A 46 10.86 13.34 8.05
C GLN A 46 11.58 13.16 6.68
N TYR A 47 10.94 12.47 5.74
CA TYR A 47 11.46 12.24 4.39
C TYR A 47 10.94 13.24 3.36
N GLY A 48 9.95 14.04 3.73
CA GLY A 48 9.50 15.15 2.90
C GLY A 48 10.55 16.26 2.79
N PRO A 49 10.30 17.29 1.97
CA PRO A 49 11.19 18.43 1.86
C PRO A 49 11.40 19.17 3.19
N PRO A 50 12.58 19.79 3.41
CA PRO A 50 13.75 19.87 2.53
C PRO A 50 14.68 18.62 2.57
N PRO A 51 15.43 18.31 1.48
CA PRO A 51 15.63 19.10 0.25
C PRO A 51 14.45 19.03 -0.73
N ALA A 52 14.52 19.74 -1.87
CA ALA A 52 13.36 19.94 -2.77
C ALA A 52 12.73 18.62 -3.29
N ASP A 53 13.55 17.59 -3.53
CA ASP A 53 13.09 16.27 -3.96
C ASP A 53 12.80 15.31 -2.79
N GLY A 54 13.01 15.75 -1.54
CA GLY A 54 12.84 14.94 -0.34
C GLY A 54 14.07 14.08 -0.01
N ARG A 55 13.86 13.03 0.79
CA ARG A 55 14.90 12.09 1.23
C ARG A 55 14.49 10.65 0.90
N GLU A 56 14.12 10.45 -0.35
CA GLU A 56 13.64 9.19 -0.94
C GLU A 56 14.59 8.01 -0.70
N THR A 57 15.90 8.22 -0.82
CA THR A 57 16.90 7.17 -0.57
C THR A 57 16.89 6.73 0.89
N GLN A 58 16.72 7.66 1.84
CA GLN A 58 16.67 7.34 3.27
C GLN A 58 15.37 6.62 3.62
N LEU A 59 14.25 6.99 3.00
CA LEU A 59 12.95 6.36 3.22
C LEU A 59 12.97 4.88 2.87
N VAL A 60 13.47 4.51 1.69
CA VAL A 60 13.48 3.11 1.23
C VAL A 60 14.41 2.23 2.07
N LEU A 61 15.38 2.83 2.76
CA LEU A 61 16.28 2.16 3.71
C LEU A 61 15.73 2.11 5.15
N ASP A 62 14.66 2.85 5.46
CA ASP A 62 14.04 2.83 6.80
C ASP A 62 13.44 1.45 7.07
N THR A 63 13.78 0.86 8.22
CA THR A 63 13.31 -0.47 8.62
C THR A 63 11.80 -0.55 8.82
N ARG A 64 11.12 0.60 9.00
CA ARG A 64 9.66 0.70 9.13
C ARG A 64 8.94 0.73 7.79
N PHE A 65 9.64 1.02 6.68
CA PHE A 65 8.99 1.21 5.39
C PHE A 65 8.40 -0.09 4.83
N ARG A 66 9.13 -1.21 4.89
CA ARG A 66 8.62 -2.51 4.43
C ARG A 66 7.41 -2.99 5.25
N PRO A 67 7.45 -3.00 6.60
CA PRO A 67 6.26 -3.30 7.41
C PRO A 67 5.08 -2.38 7.11
N PHE A 68 5.33 -1.10 6.85
CA PHE A 68 4.29 -0.16 6.46
C PHE A 68 3.62 -0.57 5.14
N LEU A 69 4.38 -0.91 4.10
CA LEU A 69 3.80 -1.40 2.84
C LEU A 69 2.96 -2.66 3.08
N ALA A 70 3.50 -3.64 3.81
CA ALA A 70 2.81 -4.90 4.12
C ALA A 70 1.51 -4.70 4.93
N GLN A 71 1.46 -3.67 5.78
CA GLN A 71 0.28 -3.35 6.57
C GLN A 71 -0.86 -2.78 5.72
N TYR A 72 -0.54 -1.94 4.73
CA TYR A 72 -1.55 -1.16 4.01
C TYR A 72 -1.83 -1.65 2.59
N LEU A 73 -0.90 -2.35 1.94
CA LEU A 73 -1.03 -2.80 0.56
C LEU A 73 -1.35 -4.31 0.52
N THR A 74 -2.58 -4.63 0.90
CA THR A 74 -3.02 -6.02 1.10
C THR A 74 -3.89 -6.57 -0.03
N ALA A 75 -4.29 -5.74 -0.99
CA ALA A 75 -5.13 -6.17 -2.10
C ALA A 75 -4.46 -7.31 -2.88
N PRO A 76 -5.18 -8.39 -3.18
CA PRO A 76 -4.63 -9.47 -3.98
C PRO A 76 -4.35 -8.97 -5.40
N GLN A 77 -3.23 -9.39 -5.97
CA GLN A 77 -2.84 -9.02 -7.32
C GLN A 77 -2.25 -10.23 -8.05
N THR A 78 -2.58 -10.36 -9.34
CA THR A 78 -2.09 -11.44 -10.22
C THR A 78 -1.48 -10.89 -11.51
N PHE A 79 -1.19 -9.58 -11.54
CA PHE A 79 -0.71 -8.87 -12.71
C PHE A 79 0.82 -8.97 -12.82
N TRP A 80 1.51 -8.84 -11.68
CA TRP A 80 2.97 -8.93 -11.62
C TRP A 80 3.43 -10.27 -11.05
N GLY A 81 4.17 -11.00 -11.87
CA GLY A 81 4.67 -12.34 -11.59
C GLY A 81 4.29 -13.32 -12.69
N SER A 82 4.25 -14.61 -12.37
CA SER A 82 3.78 -15.62 -13.33
C SER A 82 3.17 -16.81 -12.61
N PRO A 83 2.29 -17.59 -13.28
CA PRO A 83 1.79 -18.85 -12.71
C PRO A 83 2.89 -19.85 -12.37
N LYS A 84 4.06 -19.76 -13.00
CA LYS A 84 5.18 -20.69 -12.82
C LYS A 84 6.06 -20.32 -11.62
N THR A 85 6.26 -19.03 -11.38
CA THR A 85 7.15 -18.50 -10.33
C THR A 85 6.40 -17.98 -9.12
N GLY A 86 5.06 -17.94 -9.20
CA GLY A 86 4.21 -17.23 -8.26
C GLY A 86 3.99 -15.77 -8.65
N TYR A 87 2.88 -15.23 -8.16
CA TYR A 87 2.60 -13.80 -8.15
C TYR A 87 3.11 -13.22 -6.83
N LYS A 88 3.76 -12.06 -6.90
CA LYS A 88 4.25 -11.40 -5.70
C LYS A 88 3.08 -10.76 -4.94
N PRO A 89 3.11 -10.69 -3.60
CA PRO A 89 2.24 -9.81 -2.86
C PRO A 89 2.34 -8.35 -3.33
N LEU A 90 1.28 -7.55 -3.11
CA LEU A 90 1.23 -6.17 -3.58
C LEU A 90 2.27 -5.28 -2.90
N ASP A 91 2.55 -5.50 -1.61
CA ASP A 91 3.58 -4.78 -0.86
C ASP A 91 5.00 -5.04 -1.39
N GLU A 92 5.32 -6.29 -1.71
CA GLU A 92 6.59 -6.64 -2.37
C GLU A 92 6.69 -6.02 -3.77
N THR A 93 5.58 -6.00 -4.49
CA THR A 93 5.50 -5.37 -5.81
C THR A 93 5.70 -3.86 -5.70
N ALA A 94 5.02 -3.21 -4.76
CA ALA A 94 5.18 -1.77 -4.51
C ALA A 94 6.62 -1.41 -4.17
N LEU A 95 7.27 -2.24 -3.36
CA LEU A 95 8.68 -2.07 -3.06
C LEU A 95 9.57 -2.18 -4.30
N ASP A 96 9.33 -3.15 -5.20
CA ASP A 96 10.08 -3.26 -6.46
C ASP A 96 9.94 -1.98 -7.29
N PHE A 97 8.72 -1.44 -7.40
CA PHE A 97 8.41 -0.21 -8.13
C PHE A 97 8.93 1.06 -7.46
N LEU A 98 9.36 0.99 -6.20
CA LEU A 98 9.97 2.08 -5.43
C LEU A 98 11.48 1.83 -5.19
N SER A 99 12.05 0.78 -5.78
CA SER A 99 13.41 0.30 -5.48
C SER A 99 14.52 1.17 -6.02
N VAL A 100 14.28 1.89 -7.13
CA VAL A 100 15.09 3.02 -7.58
C VAL A 100 14.32 4.29 -7.21
N PRO A 101 14.66 4.92 -6.07
CA PRO A 101 13.92 6.07 -5.56
C PRO A 101 14.04 7.29 -6.50
N ASP A 102 12.98 8.09 -6.59
CA ASP A 102 12.95 9.35 -7.37
C ASP A 102 12.72 10.56 -6.46
N LYS A 103 11.51 10.72 -5.90
CA LYS A 103 11.16 11.88 -5.05
C LYS A 103 10.22 11.51 -3.91
N VAL A 104 10.33 12.24 -2.80
CA VAL A 104 9.29 12.37 -1.77
C VAL A 104 8.81 13.81 -1.76
N ARG A 105 7.53 14.00 -2.11
CA ARG A 105 6.87 15.32 -2.13
C ARG A 105 5.83 15.42 -1.03
N ALA A 106 5.71 16.62 -0.50
CA ALA A 106 4.66 17.00 0.44
C ALA A 106 3.72 18.00 -0.24
N ASP A 107 2.42 17.73 -0.18
CA ASP A 107 1.38 18.64 -0.66
C ASP A 107 0.43 19.00 0.48
N ASP A 108 0.04 20.27 0.55
CA ASP A 108 -0.95 20.82 1.48
C ASP A 108 -0.74 20.46 2.96
N ASN A 109 0.51 20.21 3.37
CA ASN A 109 0.88 19.73 4.72
C ASN A 109 0.06 18.51 5.18
N ARG A 110 -0.42 17.69 4.24
CA ARG A 110 -1.29 16.56 4.52
C ARG A 110 -0.92 15.32 3.71
N TYR A 111 -0.52 15.51 2.46
CA TYR A 111 -0.30 14.42 1.53
C TYR A 111 1.18 14.21 1.29
N LEU A 112 1.60 12.94 1.24
CA LEU A 112 2.91 12.58 0.72
C LEU A 112 2.77 11.80 -0.58
N SER A 113 3.64 12.11 -1.54
CA SER A 113 3.81 11.35 -2.78
C SER A 113 5.24 10.87 -2.86
N ILE A 114 5.44 9.55 -2.84
CA ILE A 114 6.73 8.86 -2.90
C ILE A 114 6.81 8.17 -4.26
N THR A 115 7.84 8.47 -5.03
CA THR A 115 7.97 7.99 -6.41
C THR A 115 9.27 7.23 -6.60
N GLY A 116 9.25 6.30 -7.55
CA GLY A 116 10.41 5.53 -7.94
C GLY A 116 10.15 4.72 -9.20
N CYS A 117 11.05 3.78 -9.47
CA CYS A 117 10.87 2.81 -10.55
C CYS A 117 11.51 1.46 -10.24
N VAL A 118 11.22 0.48 -11.09
CA VAL A 118 11.78 -0.86 -11.00
C VAL A 118 13.26 -0.84 -11.37
N PHE A 119 14.10 -1.43 -10.52
CA PHE A 119 15.52 -1.56 -10.77
C PHE A 119 15.82 -2.17 -12.14
N ARG A 120 16.64 -1.46 -12.93
CA ARG A 120 17.01 -1.79 -14.33
C ARG A 120 15.85 -1.80 -15.33
N PHE A 121 14.67 -1.30 -14.95
CA PHE A 121 13.53 -1.14 -15.85
C PHE A 121 12.70 0.10 -15.49
N ASN A 122 13.31 1.27 -15.64
CA ASN A 122 12.69 2.57 -15.35
C ASN A 122 11.35 2.86 -16.04
N PRO A 123 10.98 2.28 -17.20
CA PRO A 123 9.64 2.45 -17.74
C PRO A 123 8.53 1.94 -16.79
N ALA A 124 8.83 0.98 -15.91
CA ALA A 124 7.92 0.60 -14.83
C ALA A 124 8.13 1.53 -13.62
N ARG A 125 7.16 2.43 -13.39
CA ARG A 125 7.27 3.48 -12.36
C ARG A 125 6.22 3.31 -11.27
N GLY A 126 6.61 3.59 -10.03
CA GLY A 126 5.73 3.58 -8.88
C GLY A 126 5.44 4.97 -8.33
N LEU A 127 4.23 5.14 -7.82
CA LEU A 127 3.80 6.24 -6.97
C LEU A 127 3.09 5.64 -5.75
N LEU A 128 3.58 5.95 -4.56
CA LEU A 128 2.87 5.71 -3.31
C LEU A 128 2.36 7.06 -2.80
N TRP A 129 1.04 7.20 -2.70
CA TRP A 129 0.37 8.37 -2.20
C TRP A 129 -0.22 8.08 -0.82
N VAL A 130 -0.05 9.01 0.12
CA VAL A 130 -0.41 8.83 1.52
C VAL A 130 -1.15 10.07 2.02
N ASP A 131 -2.38 9.89 2.49
CA ASP A 131 -3.11 10.88 3.28
C ASP A 131 -2.79 10.70 4.77
N LEU A 132 -2.04 11.64 5.34
CA LEU A 132 -1.66 11.65 6.75
C LEU A 132 -2.65 12.42 7.63
N GLY A 133 -3.70 13.02 7.05
CA GLY A 133 -4.67 13.86 7.76
C GLY A 133 -5.88 13.10 8.32
N LEU A 134 -5.99 11.80 8.06
CA LEU A 134 -7.11 10.97 8.49
C LEU A 134 -6.78 10.15 9.75
N PRO A 135 -7.77 9.79 10.58
CA PRO A 135 -7.57 8.89 11.72
C PRO A 135 -7.03 7.51 11.33
N HIS A 136 -7.41 7.06 10.13
CA HIS A 136 -6.88 5.89 9.44
C HIS A 136 -6.21 6.37 8.16
N PRO A 137 -4.90 6.16 7.99
CA PRO A 137 -4.18 6.63 6.82
C PRO A 137 -4.77 6.03 5.54
N PHE A 138 -5.01 6.90 4.57
CA PHE A 138 -5.47 6.45 3.26
C PHE A 138 -4.27 6.36 2.32
N ILE A 139 -3.96 5.13 1.90
CA ILE A 139 -2.75 4.76 1.17
C ILE A 139 -3.15 4.24 -0.20
N ILE A 140 -2.47 4.76 -1.22
CA ILE A 140 -2.66 4.35 -2.60
C ILE A 140 -1.30 4.02 -3.21
N PHE A 141 -1.20 2.85 -3.80
CA PHE A 141 -0.08 2.50 -4.67
C PHE A 141 -0.54 2.51 -6.12
N ALA A 142 0.09 3.36 -6.93
CA ALA A 142 -0.11 3.43 -8.35
C ALA A 142 1.15 2.98 -9.10
N ALA A 143 0.97 2.20 -10.17
CA ALA A 143 2.07 1.65 -10.96
C ALA A 143 1.79 1.83 -12.46
N ILE A 144 2.77 2.35 -13.18
CA ILE A 144 2.74 2.41 -14.64
C ILE A 144 3.44 1.15 -15.15
N ASP A 145 2.74 0.35 -15.94
CA ASP A 145 3.26 -0.86 -16.57
C ASP A 145 3.16 -0.77 -18.10
N TRP A 146 4.16 -1.32 -18.77
CA TRP A 146 4.28 -1.24 -20.23
C TRP A 146 3.47 -2.34 -20.92
N ILE A 147 2.69 -1.96 -21.94
CA ILE A 147 1.96 -2.91 -22.77
C ILE A 147 2.93 -3.49 -23.82
N LYS A 148 3.40 -4.71 -23.57
CA LYS A 148 4.44 -5.40 -24.35
C LYS A 148 4.14 -5.56 -25.85
N ASP A 149 2.86 -5.61 -26.21
CA ASP A 149 2.41 -5.81 -27.59
C ASP A 149 2.32 -4.51 -28.41
N SER A 150 2.65 -3.34 -27.82
CA SER A 150 2.55 -2.04 -28.50
C SER A 150 3.81 -1.65 -29.28
N ARG A 151 4.84 -1.21 -28.57
CA ARG A 151 6.12 -0.63 -29.04
C ARG A 151 7.16 -0.76 -27.95
N THR A 152 8.44 -0.65 -28.25
CA THR A 152 9.46 -0.68 -27.17
C THR A 152 9.29 0.53 -26.25
N PRO A 153 9.61 0.44 -24.93
CA PRO A 153 9.40 1.56 -24.01
C PRO A 153 10.15 2.86 -24.33
N SER A 154 11.16 2.80 -25.19
CA SER A 154 11.92 3.96 -25.68
C SER A 154 11.29 4.65 -26.88
N GLU A 155 10.31 4.02 -27.54
CA GLU A 155 9.67 4.56 -28.74
C GLU A 155 8.53 5.52 -28.38
N PRO A 156 8.42 6.66 -29.09
CA PRO A 156 7.22 7.49 -29.02
C PRO A 156 5.97 6.67 -29.36
N GLY A 157 4.91 6.85 -28.58
CA GLY A 157 3.65 6.12 -28.75
C GLY A 157 3.63 4.71 -28.14
N ALA A 158 4.65 4.32 -27.35
CA ALA A 158 4.52 3.17 -26.46
C ALA A 158 3.37 3.39 -25.49
N GLU A 159 2.56 2.35 -25.31
CA GLU A 159 1.35 2.41 -24.50
C GLU A 159 1.57 1.77 -23.12
N TYR A 160 0.90 2.35 -22.13
CA TYR A 160 1.04 1.94 -20.74
C TYR A 160 -0.32 1.79 -20.06
N THR A 161 -0.37 0.85 -19.12
CA THR A 161 -1.48 0.71 -18.17
C THR A 161 -1.08 1.33 -16.84
N LEU A 162 -1.95 2.18 -16.29
CA LEU A 162 -1.86 2.67 -14.93
C LEU A 162 -2.73 1.80 -14.02
N TRP A 163 -2.09 1.09 -13.10
CA TRP A 163 -2.77 0.36 -12.04
C TRP A 163 -2.82 1.21 -10.78
N ILE A 164 -3.95 1.21 -10.07
CA ILE A 164 -4.15 1.96 -8.83
C ILE A 164 -4.73 1.00 -7.79
N PHE A 165 -4.01 0.76 -6.71
CA PHE A 165 -4.46 -0.06 -5.59
C PHE A 165 -4.65 0.82 -4.37
N ALA A 166 -5.82 0.74 -3.74
CA ALA A 166 -6.14 1.51 -2.55
C ALA A 166 -6.35 0.59 -1.36
N ASN A 167 -5.95 1.04 -0.15
CA ASN A 167 -6.22 0.29 1.09
C ASN A 167 -7.67 0.45 1.59
N HIS A 168 -8.43 1.37 0.99
CA HIS A 168 -9.86 1.56 1.19
C HIS A 168 -10.56 1.71 -0.17
N PRO A 169 -11.84 1.30 -0.31
CA PRO A 169 -12.56 1.46 -1.57
C PRO A 169 -12.62 2.92 -2.00
N ILE A 170 -12.45 3.16 -3.30
CA ILE A 170 -12.60 4.48 -3.93
C ILE A 170 -13.82 4.41 -4.82
N ASP A 171 -14.71 5.39 -4.70
CA ASP A 171 -15.75 5.60 -5.69
C ASP A 171 -15.10 6.09 -7.00
N PRO A 172 -15.19 5.33 -8.11
CA PRO A 172 -14.59 5.70 -9.39
C PRO A 172 -15.04 7.06 -9.93
N ASP A 173 -16.24 7.52 -9.55
CA ASP A 173 -16.79 8.81 -9.96
C ASP A 173 -16.36 9.97 -9.05
N HIS A 174 -15.79 9.67 -7.88
CA HIS A 174 -15.41 10.64 -6.86
C HIS A 174 -13.98 10.43 -6.33
N ILE A 175 -13.02 10.40 -7.25
CA ILE A 175 -11.60 10.29 -6.94
C ILE A 175 -11.12 11.56 -6.20
N PRO A 176 -10.36 11.44 -5.09
CA PRO A 176 -9.85 12.60 -4.36
C PRO A 176 -8.99 13.53 -5.23
N LEU A 177 -9.33 14.83 -5.24
CA LEU A 177 -8.64 15.82 -6.07
C LEU A 177 -7.12 15.87 -5.82
N ALA A 178 -6.69 15.74 -4.56
CA ALA A 178 -5.28 15.73 -4.20
C ALA A 178 -4.52 14.55 -4.85
N LEU A 179 -5.16 13.38 -4.95
CA LEU A 179 -4.60 12.23 -5.66
C LEU A 179 -4.50 12.52 -7.16
N THR A 180 -5.57 13.04 -7.77
CA THR A 180 -5.60 13.43 -9.19
C THR A 180 -4.48 14.40 -9.54
N HIS A 181 -4.22 15.40 -8.69
CA HIS A 181 -3.10 16.33 -8.87
C HIS A 181 -1.73 15.65 -8.76
N SER A 182 -1.54 14.75 -7.78
CA SER A 182 -0.30 14.00 -7.63
C SER A 182 -0.01 13.11 -8.84
N VAL A 183 -1.02 12.41 -9.35
CA VAL A 183 -0.90 11.55 -10.54
C VAL A 183 -0.66 12.39 -11.80
N ALA A 184 -1.38 13.49 -11.98
CA ALA A 184 -1.17 14.40 -13.11
C ALA A 184 0.28 14.90 -13.17
N ARG A 185 0.81 15.37 -12.04
CA ARG A 185 2.20 15.85 -11.93
C ARG A 185 3.22 14.73 -12.14
N TRP A 186 2.97 13.54 -11.62
CA TRP A 186 3.87 12.39 -11.77
C TRP A 186 3.94 11.89 -13.21
N THR A 187 2.78 11.77 -13.86
CA THR A 187 2.66 11.29 -15.25
C THR A 187 3.10 12.33 -16.28
N ALA A 188 3.17 13.61 -15.90
CA ALA A 188 3.76 14.68 -16.72
C ALA A 188 5.29 14.59 -16.90
N GLN A 189 5.96 13.78 -16.08
CA GLN A 189 7.42 13.63 -16.11
C GLN A 189 7.79 12.36 -16.87
N PRO A 190 8.79 12.40 -17.77
CA PRO A 190 9.33 11.19 -18.37
C PRO A 190 10.07 10.34 -17.30
N PRO A 191 10.23 9.03 -17.53
CA PRO A 191 11.11 8.20 -16.71
C PRO A 191 12.55 8.78 -16.68
N SER A 192 13.26 8.59 -15.58
CA SER A 192 14.66 9.00 -15.46
C SER A 192 15.51 8.42 -16.59
N GLY A 193 16.20 9.30 -17.32
CA GLY A 193 17.00 8.94 -18.51
C GLY A 193 16.23 8.92 -19.83
N SER A 194 14.94 9.28 -19.83
CA SER A 194 14.11 9.42 -21.02
C SER A 194 13.63 10.85 -21.20
N THR A 195 13.34 11.24 -22.44
CA THR A 195 12.61 12.47 -22.80
C THR A 195 11.17 12.17 -23.22
N VAL A 196 10.80 10.90 -23.35
CA VAL A 196 9.48 10.46 -23.81
C VAL A 196 8.53 10.35 -22.61
N ILE A 197 7.45 11.12 -22.65
CA ILE A 197 6.34 10.98 -21.70
C ILE A 197 5.54 9.72 -22.03
N GLN A 198 5.27 8.93 -21.01
CA GLN A 198 4.51 7.68 -21.11
C GLN A 198 3.04 7.96 -21.41
N GLN A 199 2.52 7.38 -22.49
CA GLN A 199 1.13 7.51 -22.88
C GLN A 199 0.28 6.48 -22.14
N ILE A 200 -0.48 6.90 -21.13
CA ILE A 200 -1.32 6.00 -20.35
C ILE A 200 -2.63 5.79 -21.10
N THR A 201 -2.80 4.66 -21.77
CA THR A 201 -4.01 4.36 -22.56
C THR A 201 -5.08 3.64 -21.75
N ARG A 202 -4.69 3.03 -20.62
CA ARG A 202 -5.58 2.27 -19.73
C ARG A 202 -5.33 2.66 -18.28
N ALA A 203 -6.38 2.80 -17.50
CA ALA A 203 -6.30 2.97 -16.06
C ALA A 203 -7.26 1.99 -15.36
N ILE A 204 -6.75 1.30 -14.33
CA ILE A 204 -7.50 0.28 -13.59
C ILE A 204 -7.35 0.58 -12.10
N LEU A 205 -8.46 0.91 -11.46
CA LEU A 205 -8.58 1.03 -10.01
C LEU A 205 -8.91 -0.33 -9.43
N VAL A 206 -8.21 -0.74 -8.39
CA VAL A 206 -8.37 -2.04 -7.74
C VAL A 206 -8.74 -1.81 -6.28
N ASP A 207 -9.91 -2.32 -5.91
CA ASP A 207 -10.40 -2.27 -4.53
C ASP A 207 -9.56 -3.14 -3.59
N PRO A 208 -9.66 -2.95 -2.26
CA PRO A 208 -8.93 -3.76 -1.28
C PRO A 208 -9.19 -5.27 -1.37
N ASP A 209 -10.33 -5.68 -1.92
CA ASP A 209 -10.67 -7.10 -2.13
C ASP A 209 -10.10 -7.67 -3.45
N GLY A 210 -9.46 -6.83 -4.27
CA GLY A 210 -8.90 -7.18 -5.57
C GLY A 210 -9.82 -6.94 -6.76
N THR A 211 -11.03 -6.40 -6.56
CA THR A 211 -11.98 -6.14 -7.64
C THR A 211 -11.47 -5.00 -8.54
N PRO A 212 -11.28 -5.24 -9.85
CA PRO A 212 -10.79 -4.21 -10.76
C PRO A 212 -11.96 -3.40 -11.37
N HIS A 213 -11.77 -2.08 -11.43
CA HIS A 213 -12.65 -1.09 -12.05
C HIS A 213 -11.88 -0.35 -13.13
N GLN A 214 -12.32 -0.49 -14.38
CA GLN A 214 -11.74 0.29 -15.46
C GLN A 214 -12.21 1.74 -15.35
N ILE A 215 -11.27 2.67 -15.32
CA ILE A 215 -11.54 4.11 -15.29
C ILE A 215 -10.86 4.80 -16.48
N GLN A 216 -11.33 6.01 -16.80
CA GLN A 216 -10.65 6.84 -17.79
C GLN A 216 -9.31 7.35 -17.21
N PRO A 217 -8.20 7.30 -17.97
CA PRO A 217 -6.92 7.83 -17.49
C PRO A 217 -7.02 9.28 -16.98
N ALA A 218 -7.79 10.12 -17.66
CA ALA A 218 -8.00 11.51 -17.27
C ALA A 218 -8.77 11.67 -15.94
N ALA A 219 -9.61 10.70 -15.55
CA ALA A 219 -10.37 10.78 -14.28
C ALA A 219 -9.44 10.74 -13.05
N ILE A 220 -8.32 10.02 -13.16
CA ILE A 220 -7.26 9.96 -12.15
C ILE A 220 -6.12 10.96 -12.42
N GLY A 221 -6.29 11.85 -13.41
CA GLY A 221 -5.33 12.91 -13.74
C GLY A 221 -4.22 12.50 -14.71
N ALA A 222 -4.16 11.23 -15.13
CA ALA A 222 -3.16 10.79 -16.11
C ALA A 222 -3.37 11.47 -17.48
N ASN A 223 -2.27 11.83 -18.15
CA ASN A 223 -2.24 12.55 -19.43
C ASN A 223 -2.91 13.93 -19.43
N THR A 224 -3.30 14.49 -18.27
CA THR A 224 -3.96 15.80 -18.22
C THR A 224 -2.98 16.96 -18.31
N PHE A 225 -1.69 16.70 -18.09
CA PHE A 225 -0.64 17.70 -18.25
C PHE A 225 -0.16 17.71 -19.70
N THR A 226 -0.48 18.78 -20.42
CA THR A 226 0.14 19.06 -21.71
C THR A 226 1.46 19.80 -21.45
N LEU A 227 2.57 19.26 -21.95
CA LEU A 227 3.77 20.08 -22.11
C LEU A 227 3.39 21.28 -23.00
N PRO A 228 3.86 22.50 -22.71
CA PRO A 228 3.75 23.58 -23.69
C PRO A 228 4.38 23.07 -25.01
N PRO A 229 3.75 23.33 -26.18
CA PRO A 229 4.25 22.83 -27.45
C PRO A 229 5.71 23.23 -27.60
N SER A 230 6.56 22.23 -27.84
CA SER A 230 7.99 22.42 -28.10
C SER A 230 8.14 23.50 -29.17
N THR A 231 8.87 24.57 -28.86
CA THR A 231 9.31 25.57 -29.83
C THR A 231 10.32 24.95 -30.80
N GLU A 232 9.86 24.05 -31.65
CA GLU A 232 10.57 23.56 -32.85
C GLU A 232 9.61 23.63 -34.03
N GLN A 233 9.15 24.84 -34.30
CA GLN A 233 8.68 25.22 -35.63
C GLN A 233 9.02 26.69 -35.87
N LYS A 234 10.29 27.04 -35.71
CA LYS A 234 10.82 28.21 -36.41
C LYS A 234 11.34 27.72 -37.76
N ALA A 235 10.50 27.93 -38.76
CA ALA A 235 10.86 27.87 -40.17
C ALA A 235 12.25 28.49 -40.40
N GLN A 236 13.12 27.75 -41.08
CA GLN A 236 14.26 28.36 -41.76
C GLN A 236 13.85 28.66 -43.21
N PRO A 237 14.25 29.84 -43.73
CA PRO A 237 13.87 30.36 -45.05
C PRO A 237 14.48 29.56 -46.21
#